data_AF-A0A932WPQ7-F1
#
_entry.id   AF-A0A932WPQ7-F1
#
_cell.length_a   1.000
_cell.length_b   1.000
_cell.length_c   1.000
_cell.angle_alpha   90.00
_cell.angle_beta   90.00
_cell.angle_gamma   90.00
#
_symmetry.space_group_name_H-M   'P 1'
#
loop_
_entity.id
_entity.type
_entity.pdbx_description
1 polymer ?
#
loop_
_entity_poly.entity_id
_entity_poly.type
_entity_poly.pdbx_seq_one_letter_code
_entity_poly.pdbx_strand_id
1 'polypeptide(L)'
;MAKKTETDFVVCQHCGRTYGAITVTHLRSPHGYTSEHPVAEYKQRFGLESATSADVRGKLKEQRIDFWIARKQHWTRDRILAAIRNRYQAGASLQWNSVPNSLRLAAKRRFGSWGVALQMASLDYDSITSRRHWSRDKVVSEIRKLEADQVPLNSNWIKRRHGDLYRAAIKLFPSSWEKALRAAGVDSYEQKKRRGRWNHKRVRAWMRERIDRGRSLLARDIPVDLVRFVHAILKTSWTEFVESFGVPYPGIKKRRDWSREMLLAEIRRWAALGHRTNSKSISREYQALLPQARKYFRSWDAARAAAGVALDRGRAPKPAAPDSIAE
;
A
#
# COMPACT_ATOMS: atom_id res chain seq x y z
N MET A 1 56.14 -17.06 19.33
CA MET A 1 56.82 -17.08 18.00
C MET A 1 55.97 -17.93 17.07
N ALA A 2 55.29 -17.34 16.10
CA ALA A 2 54.44 -18.09 15.17
C ALA A 2 55.32 -18.89 14.19
N LYS A 3 55.05 -20.20 14.03
CA LYS A 3 55.73 -21.07 13.05
C LYS A 3 55.42 -20.55 11.64
N LYS A 4 56.45 -20.12 10.91
CA LYS A 4 56.35 -19.75 9.50
C LYS A 4 55.93 -20.97 8.68
N THR A 5 54.90 -20.84 7.85
CA THR A 5 54.38 -21.90 6.98
C THR A 5 54.96 -21.78 5.57
N GLU A 6 54.92 -22.85 4.75
CA GLU A 6 55.48 -22.89 3.39
C GLU A 6 55.00 -21.76 2.44
N THR A 7 53.88 -21.10 2.77
CA THR A 7 53.32 -19.93 2.07
C THR A 7 54.12 -18.63 2.22
N ASP A 8 55.10 -18.59 3.12
CA ASP A 8 55.88 -17.39 3.46
C ASP A 8 57.02 -17.10 2.49
N PHE A 9 57.29 -18.03 1.57
CA PHE A 9 58.40 -17.96 0.64
C PHE A 9 57.96 -18.30 -0.79
N VAL A 10 58.78 -17.88 -1.77
CA VAL A 10 58.70 -18.25 -3.17
C VAL A 10 59.96 -19.04 -3.50
N VAL A 11 59.79 -20.17 -4.16
CA VAL A 11 60.90 -21.00 -4.64
C VAL A 11 61.38 -20.47 -5.99
N CYS A 12 62.68 -20.24 -6.12
CA CYS A 12 63.29 -19.90 -7.40
C CYS A 12 63.27 -21.10 -8.35
N GLN A 13 62.74 -20.93 -9.56
CA GLN A 13 62.61 -22.00 -10.55
C GLN A 13 63.95 -22.37 -11.21
N HIS A 14 65.00 -21.55 -11.05
CA HIS A 14 66.34 -21.85 -11.56
C HIS A 14 67.21 -22.61 -10.55
N CYS A 15 67.11 -22.30 -9.25
CA CYS A 15 68.02 -22.87 -8.23
C CYS A 15 67.32 -23.58 -7.06
N GLY A 16 65.99 -23.62 -7.01
CA GLY A 16 65.23 -24.28 -5.95
C GLY A 16 65.33 -23.61 -4.57
N ARG A 17 66.08 -22.51 -4.42
CA ARG A 17 66.20 -21.77 -3.15
C ARG A 17 64.94 -20.96 -2.86
N THR A 18 64.60 -20.81 -1.58
CA THR A 18 63.43 -20.07 -1.10
C THR A 18 63.77 -18.61 -0.79
N TYR A 19 62.88 -17.69 -1.17
CA TYR A 19 63.03 -16.25 -0.97
C TYR A 19 61.70 -15.60 -0.55
N GLY A 20 61.74 -14.49 0.17
CA GLY A 20 60.53 -13.66 0.35
C GLY A 20 60.10 -12.98 -0.96
N ALA A 21 61.07 -12.66 -1.82
CA ALA A 21 60.85 -12.11 -3.14
C ALA A 21 62.02 -12.48 -4.07
N ILE A 22 61.71 -12.86 -5.30
CA ILE A 22 62.69 -12.97 -6.39
C ILE A 22 62.99 -11.55 -6.88
N THR A 23 64.17 -11.04 -6.52
CA THR A 23 64.60 -9.68 -6.83
C THR A 23 65.41 -9.63 -8.13
N VAL A 24 65.54 -8.42 -8.70
CA VAL A 24 66.40 -8.18 -9.87
C VAL A 24 67.84 -8.62 -9.56
N THR A 25 68.37 -8.29 -8.39
CA THR A 25 69.75 -8.66 -8.00
C THR A 25 69.95 -10.17 -7.97
N HIS A 26 68.97 -10.92 -7.46
CA HIS A 26 69.00 -12.39 -7.45
C HIS A 26 68.91 -13.01 -8.86
N LEU A 27 68.20 -12.37 -9.80
CA LEU A 27 68.15 -12.85 -11.18
C LEU A 27 69.41 -12.48 -11.97
N ARG A 28 70.00 -11.31 -11.74
CA ARG A 28 71.17 -10.84 -12.49
C ARG A 28 72.46 -11.58 -12.10
N SER A 29 72.74 -11.70 -10.81
CA SER A 29 74.03 -12.23 -10.36
C SER A 29 74.09 -13.77 -10.46
N PRO A 30 73.17 -14.52 -9.83
CA PRO A 30 73.10 -15.98 -9.98
C PRO A 30 72.68 -16.54 -11.34
N HIS A 31 71.83 -15.83 -12.09
CA HIS A 31 71.14 -16.39 -13.27
C HIS A 31 71.34 -15.58 -14.55
N GLY A 32 72.21 -14.56 -14.54
CA GLY A 32 72.67 -13.87 -15.74
C GLY A 32 71.61 -13.06 -16.49
N TYR A 33 70.48 -12.71 -15.87
CA TYR A 33 69.47 -11.89 -16.53
C TYR A 33 70.03 -10.50 -16.87
N THR A 34 69.90 -10.06 -18.12
CA THR A 34 70.42 -8.76 -18.58
C THR A 34 69.32 -7.77 -19.00
N SER A 35 68.06 -8.21 -19.07
CA SER A 35 66.95 -7.36 -19.51
C SER A 35 66.72 -6.15 -18.59
N GLU A 36 66.01 -5.16 -19.13
CA GLU A 36 65.56 -3.98 -18.38
C GLU A 36 64.58 -4.37 -17.26
N HIS A 37 63.81 -5.44 -17.46
CA HIS A 37 62.83 -5.94 -16.50
C HIS A 37 63.00 -7.45 -16.18
N PRO A 38 64.08 -7.86 -15.49
CA PRO A 38 64.40 -9.28 -15.26
C PRO A 38 63.30 -10.07 -14.55
N VAL A 39 62.62 -9.45 -13.59
CA VAL A 39 61.54 -10.10 -12.82
C VAL A 39 60.29 -10.31 -13.68
N ALA A 40 60.01 -9.41 -14.63
CA ALA A 40 58.87 -9.58 -15.55
C ALA A 40 59.15 -10.71 -16.53
N GLU A 41 60.35 -10.74 -17.12
CA GLU A 41 60.83 -11.81 -18.00
C GLU A 41 60.83 -13.17 -17.28
N TYR A 42 61.36 -13.23 -16.05
CA TYR A 42 61.36 -14.44 -15.23
C TYR A 42 59.93 -14.97 -14.99
N LYS A 43 58.98 -14.10 -14.63
CA LYS A 43 57.59 -14.51 -14.45
C LYS A 43 56.97 -15.04 -15.74
N GLN A 44 57.20 -14.38 -16.86
CA GLN A 44 56.69 -14.82 -18.15
C GLN A 44 57.27 -16.17 -18.56
N ARG A 45 58.57 -16.36 -18.40
CA ARG A 45 59.29 -17.60 -18.74
C ARG A 45 58.78 -18.82 -17.97
N PHE A 46 58.42 -18.64 -16.70
CA PHE A 46 57.97 -19.73 -15.83
C PHE A 46 56.45 -19.71 -15.55
N GLY A 47 55.69 -18.86 -16.23
CA GLY A 47 54.23 -18.76 -16.03
C GLY A 47 53.82 -18.37 -14.61
N LEU A 48 54.63 -17.58 -13.90
CA LEU A 48 54.39 -17.24 -12.50
C LEU A 48 53.51 -16.00 -12.36
N GLU A 49 52.43 -16.11 -11.57
CA GLU A 49 51.56 -14.97 -11.25
C GLU A 49 52.28 -13.92 -10.37
N SER A 50 53.17 -14.37 -9.48
CA SER A 50 53.88 -13.51 -8.53
C SER A 50 55.33 -13.95 -8.34
N ALA A 51 56.23 -12.98 -8.22
CA ALA A 51 57.63 -13.16 -7.83
C ALA A 51 57.86 -12.90 -6.33
N THR A 52 56.79 -12.67 -5.56
CA THR A 52 56.82 -12.31 -4.14
C THR A 52 55.91 -13.24 -3.32
N SER A 53 56.32 -13.55 -2.10
CA SER A 53 55.56 -14.44 -1.22
C SER A 53 54.28 -13.78 -0.73
N ALA A 54 53.37 -14.58 -0.14
CA ALA A 54 52.12 -14.04 0.41
C ALA A 54 52.40 -13.02 1.53
N ASP A 55 53.35 -13.30 2.42
CA ASP A 55 53.76 -12.40 3.52
C ASP A 55 54.33 -11.07 2.99
N VAL A 56 55.26 -11.12 2.03
CA VAL A 56 55.84 -9.90 1.44
C VAL A 56 54.77 -9.08 0.73
N ARG A 57 53.83 -9.71 0.00
CA ARG A 57 52.70 -9.00 -0.61
C ARG A 57 51.77 -8.38 0.44
N GLY A 58 51.57 -9.05 1.58
CA GLY A 58 50.82 -8.53 2.72
C GLY A 58 51.44 -7.25 3.28
N LYS A 59 52.75 -7.29 3.59
CA LYS A 59 53.50 -6.13 4.10
C LYS A 59 53.54 -4.95 3.13
N LEU A 60 53.80 -5.20 1.85
CA LEU A 60 53.76 -4.15 0.82
C LEU A 60 52.37 -3.54 0.67
N LYS A 61 51.30 -4.35 0.83
CA LYS A 61 49.92 -3.87 0.84
C LYS A 61 49.65 -2.99 2.06
N GLU A 62 50.10 -3.36 3.25
CA GLU A 62 50.00 -2.57 4.48
C GLU A 62 50.75 -1.24 4.36
N GLN A 63 52.02 -1.26 3.98
CA GLN A 63 52.82 -0.04 3.76
C GLN A 63 52.16 0.91 2.77
N ARG A 64 51.56 0.36 1.69
CA ARG A 64 50.83 1.17 0.72
C ARG A 64 49.57 1.78 1.32
N ILE A 65 48.84 1.05 2.17
CA ILE A 65 47.69 1.59 2.92
C ILE A 65 48.15 2.74 3.83
N ASP A 66 49.22 2.52 4.60
CA ASP A 66 49.78 3.52 5.52
C ASP A 66 50.25 4.78 4.79
N PHE A 67 50.92 4.60 3.65
CA PHE A 67 51.34 5.69 2.77
C PHE A 67 50.16 6.60 2.37
N TRP A 68 49.04 6.01 1.95
CA TRP A 68 47.85 6.78 1.58
C TRP A 68 47.09 7.34 2.79
N ILE A 69 47.16 6.68 3.96
CA ILE A 69 46.60 7.21 5.22
C ILE A 69 47.35 8.48 5.63
N ALA A 70 48.69 8.43 5.66
CA ALA A 70 49.54 9.56 6.04
C ALA A 70 49.30 10.81 5.17
N ARG A 71 49.09 10.60 3.86
CA ARG A 71 48.80 11.69 2.91
C ARG A 71 47.35 12.21 2.97
N LYS A 72 46.51 11.66 3.85
CA LYS A 72 45.07 11.91 3.83
C LYS A 72 44.53 11.72 2.40
N GLN A 73 44.87 10.61 1.76
CA GLN A 73 44.30 10.22 0.45
C GLN A 73 43.61 8.85 0.49
N HIS A 74 43.76 8.10 1.58
CA HIS A 74 43.00 6.88 1.84
C HIS A 74 41.63 7.16 2.45
N TRP A 75 40.58 6.59 1.89
CA TRP A 75 39.23 6.61 2.47
C TRP A 75 39.01 5.39 3.37
N THR A 76 39.31 5.56 4.66
CA THR A 76 38.89 4.64 5.74
C THR A 76 37.44 4.89 6.13
N ARG A 77 36.82 3.94 6.85
CA ARG A 77 35.45 4.10 7.37
C ARG A 77 35.35 5.35 8.24
N ASP A 78 36.24 5.51 9.19
CA ASP A 78 36.23 6.64 10.14
C ASP A 78 36.42 7.97 9.42
N ARG A 79 37.30 8.01 8.42
CA ARG A 79 37.52 9.23 7.66
C ARG A 79 36.32 9.63 6.82
N ILE A 80 35.61 8.66 6.24
CA ILE A 80 34.36 8.92 5.52
C ILE A 80 33.31 9.51 6.49
N LEU A 81 33.16 8.91 7.67
CA LEU A 81 32.21 9.39 8.68
C LEU A 81 32.58 10.79 9.19
N ALA A 82 33.86 11.04 9.46
CA ALA A 82 34.36 12.35 9.85
C ALA A 82 34.12 13.40 8.74
N ALA A 83 34.38 13.04 7.47
CA ALA A 83 34.12 13.95 6.35
C ALA A 83 32.64 14.29 6.17
N ILE A 84 31.75 13.31 6.39
CA ILE A 84 30.29 13.52 6.40
C ILE A 84 29.88 14.48 7.52
N ARG A 85 30.32 14.21 8.75
CA ARG A 85 30.00 15.03 9.93
C ARG A 85 30.52 16.46 9.80
N ASN A 86 31.75 16.64 9.36
CA ASN A 86 32.33 17.97 9.14
C ASN A 86 31.55 18.76 8.09
N ARG A 87 31.12 18.09 7.01
CA ARG A 87 30.32 18.72 5.96
C ARG A 87 28.93 19.11 6.47
N TYR A 88 28.31 18.28 7.31
CA TYR A 88 27.06 18.60 8.00
C TYR A 88 27.19 19.81 8.92
N GLN A 89 28.21 19.82 9.79
CA GLN A 89 28.49 20.90 10.72
C GLN A 89 28.79 22.23 10.00
N ALA A 90 29.44 22.18 8.84
CA ALA A 90 29.68 23.34 7.99
C ALA A 90 28.42 23.84 7.25
N GLY A 91 27.24 23.24 7.47
CA GLY A 91 26.00 23.59 6.79
C GLY A 91 25.98 23.25 5.29
N ALA A 92 26.97 22.50 4.80
CA ALA A 92 27.07 22.15 3.40
C ALA A 92 26.11 21.00 3.05
N SER A 93 25.51 21.07 1.87
CA SER A 93 24.56 20.06 1.41
C SER A 93 25.20 18.66 1.37
N LEU A 94 24.49 17.71 1.97
CA LEU A 94 24.78 16.28 1.95
C LEU A 94 23.95 15.51 0.90
N GLN A 95 23.25 16.24 0.02
CA GLN A 95 22.54 15.63 -1.09
C GLN A 95 23.53 14.95 -2.05
N TRP A 96 23.11 13.81 -2.61
CA TRP A 96 23.97 12.94 -3.42
C TRP A 96 24.74 13.67 -4.54
N ASN A 97 24.11 14.65 -5.21
CA ASN A 97 24.76 15.42 -6.28
C ASN A 97 25.60 16.59 -5.78
N SER A 98 25.46 16.99 -4.52
CA SER A 98 26.17 18.12 -3.90
C SER A 98 27.44 17.68 -3.15
N VAL A 99 27.69 16.38 -3.02
CA VAL A 99 28.86 15.81 -2.36
C VAL A 99 29.93 15.43 -3.39
N PRO A 100 31.24 15.67 -3.12
CA PRO A 100 32.31 15.24 -4.01
C PRO A 100 32.23 13.76 -4.37
N ASN A 101 32.42 13.45 -5.65
CA ASN A 101 32.34 12.08 -6.18
C ASN A 101 33.28 11.11 -5.45
N SER A 102 34.48 11.57 -5.07
CA SER A 102 35.46 10.76 -4.34
C SER A 102 34.91 10.24 -3.01
N LEU A 103 34.31 11.13 -2.19
CA LEU A 103 33.70 10.79 -0.91
C LEU A 103 32.46 9.90 -1.09
N ARG A 104 31.59 10.25 -2.03
CA ARG A 104 30.36 9.52 -2.32
C ARG A 104 30.60 8.08 -2.79
N LEU A 105 31.54 7.89 -3.71
CA LEU A 105 31.92 6.56 -4.20
C LEU A 105 32.67 5.75 -3.15
N ALA A 106 33.54 6.39 -2.36
CA ALA A 106 34.21 5.72 -1.25
C ALA A 106 33.21 5.23 -0.18
N ALA A 107 32.24 6.07 0.18
CA ALA A 107 31.15 5.71 1.07
C ALA A 107 30.33 4.52 0.53
N LYS A 108 29.92 4.57 -0.74
CA LYS A 108 29.21 3.45 -1.39
C LYS A 108 30.02 2.14 -1.33
N ARG A 109 31.33 2.18 -1.61
CA ARG A 109 32.18 0.98 -1.56
C ARG A 109 32.37 0.42 -0.15
N ARG A 110 32.45 1.27 0.89
CA ARG A 110 32.76 0.85 2.27
C ARG A 110 31.52 0.50 3.11
N PHE A 111 30.40 1.13 2.83
CA PHE A 111 29.14 1.00 3.59
C PHE A 111 27.97 0.45 2.74
N GLY A 112 28.21 0.12 1.47
CA GLY A 112 27.20 -0.37 0.53
C GLY A 112 26.37 0.73 -0.13
N SER A 113 25.92 1.74 0.64
CA SER A 113 25.18 2.89 0.12
C SER A 113 25.50 4.19 0.86
N TRP A 114 25.20 5.34 0.23
CA TRP A 114 25.33 6.66 0.88
C TRP A 114 24.37 6.83 2.06
N GLY A 115 23.17 6.25 1.96
CA GLY A 115 22.20 6.28 3.05
C GLY A 115 22.71 5.59 4.31
N VAL A 116 23.30 4.40 4.15
CA VAL A 116 23.93 3.67 5.27
C VAL A 116 25.10 4.47 5.84
N ALA A 117 25.91 5.12 5.00
CA ALA A 117 27.00 5.97 5.49
C ALA A 117 26.50 7.18 6.30
N LEU A 118 25.39 7.81 5.90
CA LEU A 118 24.75 8.89 6.66
C LEU A 118 24.19 8.38 8.00
N GLN A 119 23.52 7.23 8.01
CA GLN A 119 23.02 6.60 9.24
C GLN A 119 24.14 6.24 10.21
N MET A 120 25.25 5.68 9.72
CA MET A 120 26.45 5.38 10.52
C MET A 120 27.14 6.65 11.03
N ALA A 121 26.94 7.79 10.36
CA ALA A 121 27.36 9.10 10.83
C ALA A 121 26.39 9.71 11.86
N SER A 122 25.35 8.96 12.27
CA SER A 122 24.25 9.40 13.14
C SER A 122 23.40 10.52 12.54
N LEU A 123 23.29 10.56 11.21
CA LEU A 123 22.50 11.55 10.48
C LEU A 123 21.28 10.87 9.84
N ASP A 124 20.11 11.50 9.98
CA ASP A 124 18.90 11.01 9.33
C ASP A 124 18.91 11.34 7.83
N TYR A 125 19.06 10.29 7.01
CA TYR A 125 19.06 10.37 5.56
C TYR A 125 17.80 11.03 4.97
N ASP A 126 16.64 10.76 5.57
CA ASP A 126 15.36 11.25 5.06
C ASP A 126 15.19 12.76 5.30
N SER A 127 15.70 13.27 6.43
CA SER A 127 15.76 14.70 6.70
C SER A 127 16.66 15.46 5.70
N ILE A 128 17.72 14.81 5.21
CA ILE A 128 18.78 15.44 4.39
C ILE A 128 18.42 15.47 2.89
N THR A 129 17.88 14.38 2.35
CA THR A 129 17.83 14.21 0.88
C THR A 129 16.54 14.71 0.25
N SER A 130 15.60 15.24 1.04
CA SER A 130 14.26 15.68 0.60
C SER A 130 13.42 14.58 -0.08
N ARG A 131 14.00 13.41 -0.34
CA ARG A 131 13.42 12.25 -1.01
C ARG A 131 13.23 11.18 0.04
N ARG A 132 12.04 11.14 0.66
CA ARG A 132 11.66 10.04 1.56
C ARG A 132 11.88 8.71 0.86
N HIS A 133 12.73 7.86 1.43
CA HIS A 133 12.76 6.47 1.04
C HIS A 133 11.55 5.78 1.68
N TRP A 134 10.72 5.14 0.87
CA TRP A 134 9.51 4.46 1.34
C TRP A 134 9.74 2.95 1.35
N SER A 135 9.58 2.34 2.52
CA SER A 135 9.46 0.89 2.71
C SER A 135 8.01 0.55 3.10
N ARG A 136 7.64 -0.74 3.06
CA ARG A 136 6.31 -1.19 3.50
C ARG A 136 6.05 -0.79 4.96
N ASP A 137 7.02 -1.02 5.83
CA ASP A 137 6.93 -0.70 7.26
C ASP A 137 6.79 0.81 7.49
N LYS A 138 7.53 1.62 6.72
CA LYS A 138 7.46 3.07 6.84
C LYS A 138 6.09 3.61 6.39
N VAL A 139 5.55 3.10 5.29
CA VAL A 139 4.18 3.43 4.87
C VAL A 139 3.17 3.06 5.96
N VAL A 140 3.29 1.88 6.56
CA VAL A 140 2.41 1.45 7.67
C VAL A 140 2.56 2.38 8.88
N SER A 141 3.79 2.71 9.27
CA SER A 141 4.04 3.62 10.40
C SER A 141 3.46 5.01 10.19
N GLU A 142 3.58 5.56 8.97
CA GLU A 142 3.05 6.88 8.64
C GLU A 142 1.52 6.87 8.63
N ILE A 143 0.90 5.79 8.12
CA ILE A 143 -0.56 5.62 8.17
C ILE A 143 -1.05 5.57 9.61
N ARG A 144 -0.39 4.82 10.49
CA ARG A 144 -0.74 4.75 11.92
C ARG A 144 -0.57 6.10 12.62
N LYS A 145 0.48 6.85 12.27
CA LYS A 145 0.69 8.20 12.79
C LYS A 145 -0.46 9.13 12.38
N LEU A 146 -0.82 9.14 11.10
CA LEU A 146 -1.94 9.93 10.60
C LEU A 146 -3.28 9.52 11.24
N GLU A 147 -3.46 8.23 11.56
CA GLU A 147 -4.63 7.76 12.31
C GLU A 147 -4.67 8.30 13.75
N ALA A 148 -3.55 8.24 14.47
CA ALA A 148 -3.41 8.75 15.82
C ALA A 148 -3.67 10.27 15.87
N ASP A 149 -3.21 10.99 14.85
CA ASP A 149 -3.46 12.43 14.65
C ASP A 149 -4.90 12.74 14.18
N GLN A 150 -5.78 11.72 14.10
CA GLN A 150 -7.16 11.79 13.62
C GLN A 150 -7.33 12.39 12.21
N VAL A 151 -6.29 12.32 11.39
CA VAL A 151 -6.29 12.84 10.02
C VAL A 151 -7.18 11.97 9.12
N PRO A 152 -7.94 12.55 8.18
CA PRO A 152 -8.75 11.76 7.26
C PRO A 152 -7.90 10.86 6.33
N LEU A 153 -7.93 9.56 6.57
CA LEU A 153 -7.17 8.55 5.80
C LEU A 153 -7.81 8.13 4.46
N ASN A 154 -8.77 8.90 3.96
CA ASN A 154 -9.41 8.58 2.68
C ASN A 154 -8.44 8.85 1.51
N SER A 155 -8.49 8.00 0.48
CA SER A 155 -7.54 8.00 -0.63
C SER A 155 -7.41 9.35 -1.34
N ASN A 156 -8.51 10.09 -1.53
CA ASN A 156 -8.48 11.40 -2.20
C ASN A 156 -7.82 12.48 -1.33
N TRP A 157 -8.10 12.50 -0.03
CA TRP A 157 -7.52 13.46 0.90
C TRP A 157 -6.01 13.23 1.02
N ILE A 158 -5.61 11.97 1.22
CA ILE A 158 -4.20 11.57 1.28
C ILE A 158 -3.50 11.85 -0.05
N LYS A 159 -4.11 11.53 -1.20
CA LYS A 159 -3.52 11.86 -2.52
C LYS A 159 -3.26 13.37 -2.68
N ARG A 160 -4.13 14.23 -2.16
CA ARG A 160 -4.00 15.70 -2.28
C ARG A 160 -3.05 16.32 -1.27
N ARG A 161 -2.98 15.81 -0.04
CA ARG A 161 -2.21 16.41 1.07
C ARG A 161 -0.92 15.66 1.42
N HIS A 162 -0.85 14.37 1.14
CA HIS A 162 0.30 13.48 1.37
C HIS A 162 0.54 12.61 0.11
N GLY A 163 0.69 13.27 -1.04
CA GLY A 163 0.73 12.58 -2.34
C GLY A 163 1.96 11.70 -2.55
N ASP A 164 3.04 11.93 -1.82
CA ASP A 164 4.24 11.07 -1.75
C ASP A 164 3.95 9.76 -1.02
N LEU A 165 3.31 9.82 0.15
CA LEU A 165 2.83 8.64 0.89
C LEU A 165 1.84 7.83 0.04
N TYR A 166 0.90 8.50 -0.63
CA TYR A 166 -0.06 7.83 -1.52
C TYR A 166 0.64 7.03 -2.63
N ARG A 167 1.56 7.68 -3.35
CA ARG A 167 2.32 7.05 -4.45
C ARG A 167 3.16 5.88 -3.94
N ALA A 168 3.80 6.04 -2.79
CA ALA A 168 4.57 5.00 -2.14
C ALA A 168 3.72 3.79 -1.76
N ALA A 169 2.56 4.03 -1.15
CA ALA A 169 1.62 2.98 -0.77
C ALA A 169 1.12 2.20 -1.99
N ILE A 170 0.73 2.88 -3.07
CA ILE A 170 0.30 2.23 -4.33
C ILE A 170 1.41 1.39 -4.96
N LYS A 171 2.67 1.83 -4.86
CA LYS A 171 3.84 1.10 -5.38
C LYS A 171 4.16 -0.15 -4.56
N LEU A 172 4.08 -0.06 -3.22
CA LEU A 172 4.56 -1.10 -2.30
C LEU A 172 3.49 -2.12 -1.89
N PHE A 173 2.22 -1.72 -1.98
CA PHE A 173 1.05 -2.54 -1.73
C PHE A 173 0.24 -2.66 -3.03
N PRO A 174 0.05 -3.87 -3.60
CA PRO A 174 -0.43 -4.06 -4.97
C PRO A 174 -1.66 -3.21 -5.30
N SER A 175 -1.41 -2.11 -6.02
CA SER A 175 -2.30 -1.08 -6.57
C SER A 175 -3.50 -0.67 -5.70
N SER A 176 -3.38 -0.71 -4.37
CA SER A 176 -4.52 -0.44 -3.48
C SER A 176 -4.10 0.23 -2.18
N TRP A 177 -4.53 1.48 -2.01
CA TRP A 177 -4.46 2.21 -0.73
C TRP A 177 -5.15 1.43 0.40
N GLU A 178 -6.25 0.71 0.09
CA GLU A 178 -6.95 -0.10 1.09
C GLU A 178 -6.10 -1.25 1.62
N LYS A 179 -5.22 -1.83 0.80
CA LYS A 179 -4.27 -2.87 1.27
C LYS A 179 -3.24 -2.28 2.24
N ALA A 180 -2.79 -1.05 1.99
CA ALA A 180 -1.88 -0.36 2.90
C ALA A 180 -2.58 -0.03 4.24
N LEU A 181 -3.85 0.42 4.21
CA LEU A 181 -4.65 0.62 5.42
C LEU A 181 -4.83 -0.67 6.23
N ARG A 182 -5.16 -1.78 5.56
CA ARG A 182 -5.28 -3.09 6.22
C ARG A 182 -3.97 -3.56 6.84
N ALA A 183 -2.85 -3.38 6.14
CA ALA A 183 -1.52 -3.69 6.69
C ALA A 183 -1.17 -2.81 7.91
N ALA A 184 -1.72 -1.59 7.98
CA ALA A 184 -1.58 -0.72 9.13
C ALA A 184 -2.53 -1.06 10.30
N GLY A 185 -3.51 -1.94 10.10
CA GLY A 185 -4.53 -2.28 11.10
C GLY A 185 -5.74 -1.35 11.07
N VAL A 186 -5.84 -0.46 10.07
CA VAL A 186 -6.94 0.50 9.94
C VAL A 186 -8.08 -0.14 9.17
N ASP A 187 -9.26 -0.22 9.78
CA ASP A 187 -10.44 -0.76 9.10
C ASP A 187 -10.95 0.22 8.03
N SER A 188 -10.79 -0.17 6.77
CA SER A 188 -11.23 0.60 5.60
C SER A 188 -12.73 0.89 5.59
N TYR A 189 -13.53 0.09 6.31
CA TYR A 189 -14.98 0.25 6.40
C TYR A 189 -15.37 1.51 7.20
N GLU A 190 -14.64 1.86 8.26
CA GLU A 190 -14.90 3.07 9.04
C GLU A 190 -14.64 4.36 8.26
N GLN A 191 -13.64 4.36 7.38
CA GLN A 191 -13.34 5.50 6.53
C GLN A 191 -14.38 5.69 5.40
N LYS A 192 -14.97 4.60 4.88
CA LYS A 192 -16.07 4.65 3.89
C LYS A 192 -17.35 5.27 4.47
N LYS A 193 -17.61 5.12 5.78
CA LYS A 193 -18.76 5.75 6.48
C LYS A 193 -18.70 7.28 6.50
N ARG A 194 -17.52 7.89 6.28
CA ARG A 194 -17.33 9.36 6.25
C ARG A 194 -17.72 10.01 4.92
N ARG A 195 -18.21 9.25 3.92
CA ARG A 195 -18.52 9.74 2.56
C ARG A 195 -19.95 10.27 2.34
N GLY A 196 -20.75 10.52 3.37
CA GLY A 196 -22.08 11.12 3.22
C GLY A 196 -22.10 12.62 3.56
N ARG A 197 -22.93 13.41 2.85
CA ARG A 197 -23.40 14.72 3.33
C ARG A 197 -23.89 14.64 4.79
N TRP A 198 -24.43 13.48 5.16
CA TRP A 198 -25.04 13.17 6.43
C TRP A 198 -24.12 12.32 7.33
N ASN A 199 -24.06 12.68 8.60
CA ASN A 199 -23.51 11.89 9.70
C ASN A 199 -24.45 12.02 10.91
N HIS A 200 -24.25 11.23 11.98
CA HIS A 200 -25.15 11.23 13.15
C HIS A 200 -25.39 12.64 13.72
N LYS A 201 -24.33 13.44 13.85
CA LYS A 201 -24.40 14.82 14.39
C LYS A 201 -25.16 15.75 13.44
N ARG A 202 -24.85 15.71 12.13
CA ARG A 202 -25.46 16.57 11.10
C ARG A 202 -26.93 16.28 10.88
N VAL A 203 -27.34 15.01 10.85
CA VAL A 203 -28.76 14.66 10.67
C VAL A 203 -29.59 15.12 11.87
N ARG A 204 -29.10 14.91 13.11
CA ARG A 204 -29.80 15.40 14.30
C ARG A 204 -29.85 16.93 14.36
N ALA A 205 -28.76 17.62 14.04
CA ALA A 205 -28.74 19.09 13.99
C ALA A 205 -29.71 19.64 12.94
N TRP A 206 -29.71 19.06 11.74
CA TRP A 206 -30.62 19.42 10.66
C TRP A 206 -32.09 19.19 11.02
N MET A 207 -32.40 18.07 11.71
CA MET A 207 -33.75 17.81 12.20
C MET A 207 -34.20 18.84 13.23
N ARG A 208 -33.37 19.16 14.22
CA ARG A 208 -33.69 20.16 15.24
C ARG A 208 -33.97 21.54 14.63
N GLU A 209 -33.10 21.99 13.73
CA GLU A 209 -33.28 23.26 13.01
C GLU A 209 -34.59 23.29 12.23
N ARG A 210 -34.98 22.16 11.63
CA ARG A 210 -36.20 22.07 10.83
C ARG A 210 -37.47 22.09 11.71
N ILE A 211 -37.42 21.41 12.85
CA ILE A 211 -38.48 21.42 13.87
C ILE A 211 -38.65 22.83 14.45
N ASP A 212 -37.54 23.47 14.84
CA ASP A 212 -37.51 24.83 15.39
C ASP A 212 -38.12 25.86 14.42
N ARG A 213 -37.84 25.70 13.12
CA ARG A 213 -38.41 26.55 12.06
C ARG A 213 -39.82 26.17 11.63
N GLY A 214 -40.47 25.19 12.27
CA GLY A 214 -41.83 24.75 11.94
C GLY A 214 -41.99 24.22 10.52
N ARG A 215 -40.92 23.70 9.90
CA ARG A 215 -40.94 23.24 8.50
C ARG A 215 -41.47 21.81 8.39
N SER A 216 -42.09 21.48 7.25
CA SER A 216 -42.68 20.16 7.00
C SER A 216 -41.70 19.01 7.27
N LEU A 217 -42.17 18.01 8.04
CA LEU A 217 -41.44 16.78 8.37
C LEU A 217 -41.89 15.56 7.53
N LEU A 218 -42.82 15.76 6.60
CA LEU A 218 -43.31 14.68 5.73
C LEU A 218 -42.17 14.13 4.87
N ALA A 219 -42.03 12.81 4.78
CA ALA A 219 -40.92 12.16 4.07
C ALA A 219 -40.69 12.67 2.63
N ARG A 220 -41.75 13.10 1.93
CA ARG A 220 -41.69 13.69 0.58
C ARG A 220 -40.96 15.03 0.52
N ASP A 221 -40.95 15.78 1.62
CA ASP A 221 -40.35 17.13 1.72
C ASP A 221 -38.92 17.07 2.28
N ILE A 222 -38.39 15.86 2.48
CA ILE A 222 -37.09 15.58 3.09
C ILE A 222 -36.12 15.14 1.99
N PRO A 223 -34.85 15.55 2.06
CA PRO A 223 -33.83 15.07 1.13
C PRO A 223 -33.79 13.54 1.09
N VAL A 224 -33.93 12.96 -0.11
CA VAL A 224 -33.99 11.51 -0.32
C VAL A 224 -32.74 10.81 0.21
N ASP A 225 -31.58 11.46 0.11
CA ASP A 225 -30.31 10.97 0.63
C ASP A 225 -30.28 10.91 2.16
N LEU A 226 -30.97 11.83 2.84
CA LEU A 226 -31.14 11.85 4.30
C LEU A 226 -32.06 10.71 4.74
N VAL A 227 -33.22 10.54 4.09
CA VAL A 227 -34.15 9.43 4.38
C VAL A 227 -33.44 8.08 4.21
N ARG A 228 -32.69 7.92 3.11
CA ARG A 228 -31.88 6.73 2.87
C ARG A 228 -30.80 6.54 3.93
N PHE A 229 -30.16 7.61 4.41
CA PHE A 229 -29.20 7.54 5.50
C PHE A 229 -29.84 7.01 6.78
N VAL A 230 -31.02 7.51 7.16
CA VAL A 230 -31.76 7.04 8.34
C VAL A 230 -32.06 5.54 8.24
N HIS A 231 -32.60 5.10 7.11
CA HIS A 231 -32.89 3.67 6.90
C HIS A 231 -31.64 2.80 6.86
N ALA A 232 -30.63 3.18 6.08
CA ALA A 232 -29.46 2.34 5.81
C ALA A 232 -28.43 2.33 6.95
N ILE A 233 -28.27 3.47 7.64
CA ILE A 233 -27.22 3.68 8.67
C ILE A 233 -27.81 3.66 10.07
N LEU A 234 -28.88 4.40 10.35
CA LEU A 234 -29.51 4.44 11.68
C LEU A 234 -30.45 3.26 11.93
N LYS A 235 -30.74 2.45 10.91
CA LYS A 235 -31.57 1.22 10.98
C LYS A 235 -32.96 1.46 11.58
N THR A 236 -33.55 2.63 11.32
CA THR A 236 -34.89 3.00 11.78
C THR A 236 -35.73 3.54 10.62
N SER A 237 -37.05 3.61 10.77
CA SER A 237 -37.93 4.27 9.80
C SER A 237 -37.88 5.80 9.91
N TRP A 238 -38.21 6.52 8.84
CA TRP A 238 -38.32 7.98 8.90
C TRP A 238 -39.29 8.45 10.00
N THR A 239 -40.41 7.74 10.16
CA THR A 239 -41.43 7.97 11.20
C THR A 239 -40.87 7.86 12.61
N GLU A 240 -40.27 6.73 12.96
CA GLU A 240 -39.67 6.50 14.28
C GLU A 240 -38.52 7.48 14.54
N PHE A 241 -37.75 7.80 13.50
CA PHE A 241 -36.68 8.78 13.62
C PHE A 241 -37.22 10.17 13.97
N VAL A 242 -38.32 10.61 13.36
CA VAL A 242 -38.99 11.88 13.72
C VAL A 242 -39.55 11.82 15.14
N GLU A 243 -40.25 10.74 15.50
CA GLU A 243 -40.84 10.54 16.83
C GLU A 243 -39.77 10.53 17.94
N SER A 244 -38.53 10.10 17.63
CA SER A 244 -37.40 10.15 18.57
C SER A 244 -36.98 11.56 19.02
N PHE A 245 -37.46 12.61 18.36
CA PHE A 245 -37.26 14.02 18.76
C PHE A 245 -38.42 14.54 19.64
N GLY A 246 -39.36 13.69 20.06
CA GLY A 246 -40.50 14.08 20.90
C GLY A 246 -41.60 14.82 20.14
N VAL A 247 -41.59 14.79 18.79
CA VAL A 247 -42.61 15.42 17.94
C VAL A 247 -43.39 14.33 17.20
N PRO A 248 -44.74 14.34 17.24
CA PRO A 248 -45.53 13.36 16.50
C PRO A 248 -45.34 13.55 14.99
N TYR A 249 -45.22 12.45 14.25
CA TYR A 249 -45.06 12.53 12.80
C TYR A 249 -46.36 13.04 12.14
N PRO A 250 -46.33 14.13 11.33
CA PRO A 250 -47.53 14.82 10.84
C PRO A 250 -48.22 14.13 9.65
N GLY A 251 -47.66 13.03 9.12
CA GLY A 251 -48.24 12.33 7.97
C GLY A 251 -49.16 11.17 8.37
N ILE A 252 -50.22 10.95 7.59
CA ILE A 252 -51.05 9.74 7.69
C ILE A 252 -50.15 8.53 7.39
N LYS A 253 -50.06 7.59 8.34
CA LYS A 253 -49.41 6.30 8.11
C LYS A 253 -50.14 5.60 6.97
N LYS A 254 -49.63 5.66 5.73
CA LYS A 254 -50.02 4.73 4.66
C LYS A 254 -49.42 3.35 4.96
N ARG A 255 -49.82 2.75 6.09
CA ARG A 255 -49.76 1.29 6.19
C ARG A 255 -50.86 0.79 5.28
N ARG A 256 -50.49 0.16 4.16
CA ARG A 256 -51.40 -0.82 3.57
C ARG A 256 -51.32 -2.00 4.55
N ASP A 257 -52.21 -2.01 5.55
CA ASP A 257 -52.24 -3.05 6.57
C ASP A 257 -52.65 -4.35 5.88
N TRP A 258 -51.65 -5.10 5.43
CA TRP A 258 -51.86 -6.37 4.75
C TRP A 258 -52.54 -7.36 5.68
N SER A 259 -53.84 -7.62 5.46
CA SER A 259 -54.52 -8.80 5.99
C SER A 259 -54.27 -10.00 5.08
N ARG A 260 -54.52 -11.20 5.61
CA ARG A 260 -54.44 -12.45 4.84
C ARG A 260 -55.39 -12.39 3.64
N GLU A 261 -56.58 -11.85 3.83
CA GLU A 261 -57.65 -11.72 2.84
C GLU A 261 -57.29 -10.70 1.75
N MET A 262 -56.71 -9.55 2.13
CA MET A 262 -56.29 -8.53 1.17
C MET A 262 -55.13 -9.00 0.29
N LEU A 263 -54.21 -9.79 0.85
CA LEU A 263 -53.15 -10.43 0.06
C LEU A 263 -53.75 -11.39 -0.99
N LEU A 264 -54.70 -12.24 -0.60
CA LEU A 264 -55.37 -13.15 -1.54
C LEU A 264 -56.17 -12.39 -2.61
N ALA A 265 -56.89 -11.33 -2.22
CA ALA A 265 -57.62 -10.48 -3.15
C ALA A 265 -56.71 -9.80 -4.17
N GLU A 266 -55.54 -9.31 -3.74
CA GLU A 266 -54.57 -8.68 -4.64
C GLU A 266 -53.93 -9.72 -5.59
N ILE A 267 -53.64 -10.93 -5.11
CA ILE A 267 -53.16 -12.03 -5.98
C ILE A 267 -54.20 -12.39 -7.05
N ARG A 268 -55.48 -12.49 -6.66
CA ARG A 268 -56.59 -12.76 -7.60
C ARG A 268 -56.76 -11.63 -8.61
N ARG A 269 -56.72 -10.37 -8.16
CA ARG A 269 -56.78 -9.20 -9.02
C ARG A 269 -55.63 -9.19 -10.04
N TRP A 270 -54.41 -9.47 -9.58
CA TRP A 270 -53.23 -9.52 -10.44
C TRP A 270 -53.36 -10.61 -11.52
N ALA A 271 -53.87 -11.79 -11.16
CA ALA A 271 -54.15 -12.87 -12.10
C ALA A 271 -55.28 -12.52 -13.08
N ALA A 272 -56.36 -11.87 -12.61
CA ALA A 272 -57.49 -11.45 -13.44
C ALA A 272 -57.10 -10.39 -14.48
N LEU A 273 -56.08 -9.58 -14.20
CA LEU A 273 -55.46 -8.64 -15.16
C LEU A 273 -54.55 -9.34 -16.20
N GLY A 274 -54.46 -10.67 -16.19
CA GLY A 274 -53.65 -11.45 -17.13
C GLY A 274 -52.15 -11.40 -16.85
N HIS A 275 -51.72 -10.83 -15.72
CA HIS A 275 -50.30 -10.78 -15.37
C HIS A 275 -49.78 -12.15 -14.92
N ARG A 276 -48.49 -12.40 -15.20
CA ARG A 276 -47.85 -13.64 -14.76
C ARG A 276 -47.73 -13.66 -13.24
N THR A 277 -48.13 -14.77 -12.64
CA THR A 277 -48.15 -14.94 -11.18
C THR A 277 -46.98 -15.78 -10.67
N ASN A 278 -46.02 -16.13 -11.53
CA ASN A 278 -44.82 -16.84 -11.09
C ASN A 278 -43.91 -15.92 -10.25
N SER A 279 -43.16 -16.53 -9.32
CA SER A 279 -42.30 -15.82 -8.36
C SER A 279 -41.30 -14.84 -9.02
N LYS A 280 -40.80 -15.17 -10.23
CA LYS A 280 -39.85 -14.32 -10.97
C LYS A 280 -40.51 -13.03 -11.52
N SER A 281 -41.73 -13.10 -12.04
CA SER A 281 -42.49 -11.92 -12.51
C SER A 281 -42.89 -11.03 -11.34
N ILE A 282 -43.41 -11.62 -10.26
CA ILE A 282 -43.81 -10.87 -9.06
C ILE A 282 -42.62 -10.18 -8.39
N SER A 283 -41.44 -10.82 -8.38
CA SER A 283 -40.23 -10.19 -7.87
C SER A 283 -39.78 -8.96 -8.68
N ARG A 284 -40.14 -8.88 -9.96
CA ARG A 284 -39.76 -7.75 -10.84
C ARG A 284 -40.82 -6.67 -10.88
N GLU A 285 -42.09 -7.06 -10.91
CA GLU A 285 -43.20 -6.17 -11.21
C GLU A 285 -44.00 -5.77 -9.95
N TYR A 286 -43.99 -6.61 -8.90
CA TYR A 286 -44.74 -6.33 -7.67
C TYR A 286 -44.11 -6.94 -6.41
N GLN A 287 -42.86 -6.56 -6.14
CA GLN A 287 -42.04 -7.13 -5.07
C GLN A 287 -42.67 -7.05 -3.66
N ALA A 288 -43.55 -6.07 -3.43
CA ALA A 288 -44.18 -5.81 -2.14
C ALA A 288 -45.05 -6.96 -1.61
N LEU A 289 -45.52 -7.87 -2.49
CA LEU A 289 -46.35 -9.01 -2.09
C LEU A 289 -45.53 -10.19 -1.53
N LEU A 290 -44.25 -10.30 -1.88
CA LEU A 290 -43.41 -11.44 -1.49
C LEU A 290 -43.18 -11.54 0.03
N PRO A 291 -42.86 -10.45 0.75
CA PRO A 291 -42.76 -10.50 2.21
C PRO A 291 -44.08 -10.87 2.90
N GLN A 292 -45.22 -10.44 2.34
CA GLN A 292 -46.54 -10.74 2.91
C GLN A 292 -46.93 -12.19 2.70
N ALA A 293 -46.64 -12.76 1.53
CA ALA A 293 -46.84 -14.17 1.25
C ALA A 293 -45.99 -15.07 2.16
N ARG A 294 -44.74 -14.68 2.43
CA ARG A 294 -43.91 -15.38 3.44
C ARG A 294 -44.49 -15.26 4.85
N LYS A 295 -44.99 -14.08 5.22
CA LYS A 295 -45.58 -13.82 6.54
C LYS A 295 -46.83 -14.67 6.80
N TYR A 296 -47.76 -14.74 5.84
CA TYR A 296 -49.07 -15.38 6.06
C TYR A 296 -49.18 -16.83 5.55
N PHE A 297 -48.36 -17.23 4.56
CA PHE A 297 -48.46 -18.53 3.90
C PHE A 297 -47.12 -19.26 3.77
N ARG A 298 -46.05 -18.74 4.39
CA ARG A 298 -44.65 -19.28 4.35
C ARG A 298 -43.97 -19.22 2.98
N SER A 299 -44.71 -19.26 1.86
CA SER A 299 -44.16 -19.09 0.51
C SER A 299 -45.12 -18.37 -0.43
N TRP A 300 -44.58 -17.80 -1.51
CA TRP A 300 -45.37 -17.20 -2.58
C TRP A 300 -46.30 -18.22 -3.24
N ASP A 301 -45.81 -19.44 -3.48
CA ASP A 301 -46.59 -20.50 -4.11
C ASP A 301 -47.74 -20.97 -3.22
N ALA A 302 -47.55 -21.02 -1.90
CA ALA A 302 -48.63 -21.34 -0.96
C ALA A 302 -49.69 -20.22 -0.90
N ALA A 303 -49.28 -18.94 -0.93
CA ALA A 303 -50.22 -17.82 -1.01
C ALA A 303 -51.01 -17.83 -2.33
N ARG A 304 -50.35 -18.17 -3.43
CA ARG A 304 -50.96 -18.28 -4.76
C ARG A 304 -51.95 -19.45 -4.85
N ALA A 305 -51.57 -20.61 -4.31
CA ALA A 305 -52.46 -21.76 -4.21
C ALA A 305 -53.69 -21.46 -3.35
N ALA A 306 -53.51 -20.80 -2.19
CA ALA A 306 -54.61 -20.34 -1.34
C ALA A 306 -55.50 -19.27 -2.03
N ALA A 307 -54.96 -18.54 -3.01
CA ALA A 307 -55.72 -17.58 -3.81
C ALA A 307 -56.51 -18.25 -4.95
N GLY A 308 -56.29 -19.54 -5.23
CA GLY A 308 -56.93 -20.28 -6.32
C GLY A 308 -56.31 -20.02 -7.70
N VAL A 309 -55.08 -19.49 -7.76
CA VAL A 309 -54.40 -19.14 -9.01
C VAL A 309 -53.44 -20.27 -9.42
N ALA A 310 -53.59 -20.79 -10.63
CA ALA A 310 -52.84 -21.95 -11.11
C ALA A 310 -51.32 -21.73 -11.19
N LEU A 311 -50.56 -22.82 -11.03
CA LEU A 311 -49.12 -22.87 -11.25
C LEU A 311 -48.83 -22.81 -12.75
N ASP A 312 -48.57 -21.63 -13.29
CA ASP A 312 -47.98 -21.51 -14.64
C ASP A 312 -46.59 -22.18 -14.67
N ARG A 313 -46.57 -23.47 -15.04
CA ARG A 313 -45.33 -24.25 -15.29
C ARG A 313 -45.01 -24.39 -16.79
N GLY A 314 -45.80 -23.78 -17.68
CA GLY A 314 -45.61 -23.81 -19.13
C GLY A 314 -44.71 -22.69 -19.69
N ARG A 315 -44.17 -22.92 -20.90
CA ARG A 315 -43.48 -21.88 -21.69
C ARG A 315 -44.51 -20.83 -22.11
N ALA A 316 -44.15 -19.56 -21.95
CA ALA A 316 -45.05 -18.44 -22.22
C ALA A 316 -45.67 -18.47 -23.63
N PRO A 317 -46.97 -18.17 -23.79
CA PRO A 317 -47.51 -17.80 -25.09
C PRO A 317 -46.83 -16.52 -25.59
N LYS A 318 -46.61 -16.47 -26.92
CA LYS A 318 -46.00 -15.34 -27.63
C LYS A 318 -46.84 -14.09 -27.35
N PRO A 319 -46.25 -12.91 -27.05
CA PRO A 319 -47.02 -11.69 -26.88
C PRO A 319 -47.87 -11.46 -28.14
N ALA A 320 -49.16 -11.17 -27.94
CA ALA A 320 -50.03 -10.75 -29.01
C ALA A 320 -49.38 -9.54 -29.71
N ALA A 321 -49.32 -9.58 -31.04
CA ALA A 321 -48.89 -8.42 -31.81
C ALA A 321 -49.79 -7.23 -31.43
N PRO A 322 -49.25 -6.01 -31.33
CA PRO A 322 -50.10 -4.85 -31.15
C PRO A 322 -51.10 -4.81 -32.31
N ASP A 323 -52.39 -4.72 -31.97
CA ASP A 323 -53.46 -4.57 -32.95
C ASP A 323 -53.06 -3.44 -33.91
N SER A 324 -52.87 -3.80 -35.17
CA SER A 324 -52.82 -2.81 -36.24
C SER A 324 -54.15 -2.10 -36.22
N ILE A 325 -54.12 -0.83 -35.85
CA ILE A 325 -55.21 0.11 -36.11
C ILE A 325 -55.48 0.03 -37.62
N ALA A 326 -56.57 -0.64 -37.98
CA ALA A 326 -57.16 -0.55 -39.31
C ALA A 326 -58.07 0.68 -39.31
N GLU A 327 -57.90 1.52 -40.33
CA GLU A 327 -58.80 2.63 -40.70
C GLU A 327 -60.25 2.16 -40.91
#